data_AF-A0A7S3ZJM5-F1
#
_entry.id   AF-A0A7S3ZJM5-F1
#
_cell.length_a   1.000
_cell.length_b   1.000
_cell.length_c   1.000
_cell.angle_alpha   90.00
_cell.angle_beta   90.00
_cell.angle_gamma   90.00
#
_symmetry.space_group_name_H-M   'P 1'
#
loop_
_entity.id
_entity.type
_entity.pdbx_description
1 polymer ?
#
loop_
_entity_poly.entity_id
_entity_poly.type
_entity_poly.pdbx_seq_one_letter_code
_entity_poly.pdbx_strand_id
1 'polypeptide(L)'
;VEMHFRIVGTSIDGTATWDFEASEAEDLLIISGSEGSVRVPAAMNGRELVWPDGVESYDPPDPVQLPLVTKVVDAILDGSECPSTASSSTRTSRAIDAALGHYYGGRSDAFWARPETW
;
A
#
# COMPACT_ATOMS: atom_id res chain seq x y z
N VAL A 1 -12.64 6.47 4.02
CA VAL A 1 -12.83 5.54 2.88
C VAL A 1 -12.45 4.14 3.34
N GLU A 2 -13.30 3.16 3.06
CA GLU A 2 -13.01 1.74 3.34
C GLU A 2 -13.08 0.95 2.02
N MET A 3 -12.14 0.03 1.85
CA MET A 3 -12.05 -0.86 0.70
C MET A 3 -11.93 -2.30 1.19
N HIS A 4 -12.77 -3.19 0.68
CA HIS A 4 -12.61 -4.64 0.81
C HIS A 4 -12.10 -5.23 -0.50
N PHE A 5 -11.18 -6.18 -0.41
CA PHE A 5 -10.59 -6.83 -1.57
C PHE A 5 -10.30 -8.31 -1.28
N ARG A 6 -10.15 -9.07 -2.37
CA ARG A 6 -9.69 -10.46 -2.34
C ARG A 6 -8.48 -10.60 -3.25
N ILE A 7 -7.48 -11.34 -2.79
CA ILE A 7 -6.32 -11.68 -3.63
C ILE A 7 -6.77 -12.75 -4.64
N VAL A 8 -6.63 -12.44 -5.94
CA VAL A 8 -7.05 -13.34 -7.02
C VAL A 8 -6.30 -14.67 -6.92
N GLY A 9 -7.05 -15.78 -7.01
CA GLY A 9 -6.49 -17.12 -6.94
C GLY A 9 -6.27 -17.65 -5.52
N THR A 10 -6.69 -16.90 -4.48
CA THR A 10 -6.60 -17.34 -3.08
C THR A 10 -7.94 -17.11 -2.35
N SER A 11 -8.02 -17.61 -1.12
CA SER A 11 -9.11 -17.32 -0.18
C SER A 11 -8.77 -16.18 0.78
N ILE A 12 -7.75 -15.38 0.47
CA ILE A 12 -7.29 -14.29 1.34
C ILE A 12 -8.10 -13.05 1.02
N ASP A 13 -8.90 -12.62 1.99
CA ASP A 13 -9.62 -11.36 2.00
C ASP A 13 -8.82 -10.30 2.78
N GLY A 14 -9.01 -9.05 2.42
CA GLY A 14 -8.37 -7.91 3.07
C GLY A 14 -9.28 -6.69 3.11
N THR A 15 -8.99 -5.82 4.07
CA THR A 15 -9.65 -4.52 4.23
C THR A 15 -8.57 -3.45 4.34
N ALA A 16 -8.82 -2.29 3.76
CA ALA A 16 -8.00 -1.09 3.94
C ALA A 16 -8.88 0.11 4.23
N THR A 17 -8.48 0.91 5.22
CA THR A 17 -9.20 2.11 5.66
C THR A 17 -8.28 3.32 5.60
N TRP A 18 -8.81 4.42 5.11
CA TRP A 18 -8.16 5.73 5.14
C TRP A 18 -9.13 6.74 5.75
N ASP A 19 -8.74 7.34 6.85
CA ASP A 19 -9.48 8.40 7.53
C ASP A 19 -8.55 9.59 7.74
N PHE A 20 -8.87 10.69 7.06
CA PHE A 20 -8.09 11.93 7.11
C PHE A 20 -8.60 12.89 8.20
N GLU A 21 -9.66 12.52 8.93
CA GLU A 21 -10.21 13.24 10.08
C GLU A 21 -10.08 12.42 11.38
N ALA A 22 -9.32 11.32 11.35
CA ALA A 22 -9.07 10.49 12.51
C ALA A 22 -8.46 11.29 13.67
N SER A 23 -8.83 10.92 14.90
CA SER A 23 -8.30 11.57 16.12
C SER A 23 -6.82 11.24 16.38
N GLU A 24 -6.28 10.23 15.69
CA GLU A 24 -4.92 9.73 15.87
C GLU A 24 -4.22 9.57 14.51
N ALA A 25 -2.91 9.85 14.48
CA ALA A 25 -2.09 9.62 13.30
C ALA A 25 -1.59 8.17 13.30
N GLU A 26 -2.35 7.27 12.68
CA GLU A 26 -2.02 5.84 12.58
C GLU A 26 -1.73 5.43 11.12
N ASP A 27 -0.63 4.69 10.93
CA ASP A 27 -0.34 3.88 9.74
C ASP A 27 -0.07 2.46 10.25
N LEU A 28 -0.86 1.49 9.81
CA LEU A 28 -0.84 0.15 10.36
C LEU A 28 -1.19 -0.89 9.29
N LEU A 29 -0.31 -1.87 9.13
CA LEU A 29 -0.60 -3.10 8.39
C LEU A 29 -0.75 -4.26 9.39
N ILE A 30 -1.82 -5.04 9.24
CA ILE A 30 -2.03 -6.27 10.02
C ILE A 30 -2.06 -7.44 9.03
N ILE A 31 -1.25 -8.46 9.30
CA ILE A 31 -1.27 -9.72 8.56
C ILE A 31 -1.73 -10.81 9.53
N SER A 32 -2.90 -11.38 9.27
CA SER A 32 -3.50 -12.44 10.08
C SER A 32 -3.32 -13.80 9.42
N GLY A 33 -2.91 -14.79 10.22
CA GLY A 33 -2.80 -16.19 9.84
C GLY A 33 -3.51 -17.10 10.85
N SER A 34 -3.40 -18.41 10.64
CA SER A 34 -4.03 -19.41 11.52
C SER A 34 -3.48 -19.46 12.94
N GLU A 35 -2.25 -18.98 13.14
CA GLU A 35 -1.53 -19.04 14.43
C GLU A 35 -1.49 -17.68 15.16
N GLY A 36 -2.13 -16.65 14.60
CA GLY A 36 -2.15 -15.32 15.17
C GLY A 36 -2.01 -14.23 14.11
N SER A 37 -1.53 -13.06 14.52
CA SER A 37 -1.33 -11.92 13.64
C SER A 37 -0.03 -11.21 13.95
N VAL A 38 0.62 -10.70 12.91
CA VAL A 38 1.68 -9.69 13.06
C VAL A 38 1.09 -8.32 12.74
N ARG A 39 1.39 -7.35 13.61
CA ARG A 39 1.10 -5.93 13.37
C ARG A 39 2.40 -5.25 12.95
N VAL A 40 2.32 -4.44 11.91
CA VAL A 40 3.45 -3.69 11.34
C VAL A 40 3.08 -2.20 11.43
N PRO A 41 3.38 -1.54 12.56
CA PRO A 41 3.16 -0.10 12.73
C PRO A 41 4.06 0.69 11.79
N ALA A 42 3.52 1.80 11.27
CA ALA A 42 4.18 2.67 10.30
C ALA A 42 4.79 1.85 9.15
N ALA A 43 4.00 1.02 8.48
CA ALA A 43 4.50 -0.06 7.62
C ALA A 43 5.54 0.36 6.55
N MET A 44 5.57 1.64 6.17
CA MET A 44 6.57 2.18 5.26
C MET A 44 7.89 2.63 5.92
N ASN A 45 7.86 3.09 7.16
CA ASN A 45 8.99 3.79 7.82
C ASN A 45 9.27 3.32 9.26
N GLY A 46 8.51 2.34 9.74
CA GLY A 46 8.58 1.78 11.08
C GLY A 46 9.80 0.90 11.29
N ARG A 47 10.02 0.54 12.56
CA ARG A 47 11.18 -0.26 13.00
C ARG A 47 10.78 -1.50 13.79
N GLU A 48 9.48 -1.75 13.89
CA GLU A 48 8.93 -2.75 14.79
C GLU A 48 7.98 -3.69 14.05
N LEU A 49 8.05 -4.97 14.42
CA LEU A 49 7.05 -5.98 14.13
C LEU A 49 6.49 -6.42 15.49
N VAL A 50 5.18 -6.30 15.67
CA VAL A 50 4.52 -6.71 16.90
C VAL A 50 3.88 -8.07 16.67
N TRP A 51 4.47 -9.09 17.28
CA TRP A 51 4.01 -10.47 17.31
C TRP A 51 3.10 -10.71 18.52
N PRO A 52 2.35 -11.83 18.57
CA PRO A 52 1.55 -12.17 19.74
C PRO A 52 2.37 -12.38 21.03
N ASP A 53 3.62 -12.82 20.90
CA ASP A 53 4.53 -13.19 22.00
C ASP A 53 5.62 -12.15 22.28
N GLY A 54 5.72 -11.09 21.48
CA GLY A 54 6.72 -10.04 21.69
C GLY A 54 6.81 -9.01 20.58
N VAL A 55 7.75 -8.10 20.74
CA VAL A 55 8.08 -7.09 19.74
C VAL A 55 9.48 -7.39 19.20
N GLU A 56 9.59 -7.45 17.89
CA GLU A 56 10.86 -7.53 17.17
C GLU A 56 11.19 -6.16 16.58
N SER A 57 12.37 -5.65 16.87
CA SER A 57 12.85 -4.37 16.32
C SER A 57 13.97 -4.61 15.31
N TYR A 58 14.01 -3.78 14.26
CA TYR A 58 15.05 -3.79 13.25
C TYR A 58 15.46 -2.37 12.87
N ASP A 59 16.69 -2.22 12.36
CA ASP A 59 17.17 -0.93 11.84
C ASP A 59 17.00 -0.88 10.32
N PRO A 60 16.01 -0.13 9.80
CA PRO A 60 15.87 0.05 8.36
C PRO A 60 17.03 0.87 7.80
N PRO A 61 17.31 0.76 6.48
CA PRO A 61 18.20 1.66 5.79
C PRO A 61 17.83 3.14 6.02
N ASP A 62 18.81 4.03 5.98
CA ASP A 62 18.61 5.48 6.08
C ASP A 62 19.25 6.18 4.86
N PRO A 63 18.46 6.78 3.95
CA PRO A 63 17.00 6.85 3.97
C PRO A 63 16.34 5.52 3.57
N VAL A 64 15.17 5.21 4.14
CA VAL A 64 14.48 3.92 3.97
C VAL A 64 14.13 3.59 2.52
N GLN A 65 13.94 4.62 1.69
CA GLN A 65 13.63 4.47 0.27
C GLN A 65 14.87 4.26 -0.61
N LEU A 66 16.09 4.51 -0.12
CA LEU A 66 17.31 4.41 -0.92
C LEU A 66 17.45 3.06 -1.65
N PRO A 67 17.18 1.89 -1.02
CA PRO A 67 17.28 0.62 -1.72
C PRO A 67 16.38 0.53 -2.96
N LEU A 68 15.15 1.03 -2.88
CA LEU A 68 14.23 1.04 -4.02
C LEU A 68 14.72 2.01 -5.10
N VAL A 69 15.18 3.20 -4.71
CA VAL A 69 15.73 4.18 -5.66
C VAL A 69 16.92 3.60 -6.42
N THR A 70 17.86 2.95 -5.73
CA THR A 70 19.00 2.27 -6.36
C THR A 70 18.52 1.24 -7.38
N LYS A 71 17.57 0.37 -7.02
CA LYS A 71 17.04 -0.64 -7.96
C LYS A 71 16.35 -0.04 -9.18
N VAL A 72 15.67 1.09 -9.04
CA VAL A 72 15.09 1.81 -10.18
C VAL A 72 16.19 2.40 -11.07
N VAL A 73 17.21 3.01 -10.48
CA VAL A 73 18.34 3.60 -11.22
C VAL A 73 19.12 2.52 -11.97
N ASP A 74 19.46 1.42 -11.32
CA ASP A 74 20.17 0.29 -11.95
C ASP A 74 19.37 -0.22 -13.16
N ALA A 75 18.07 -0.47 -12.98
CA ALA A 75 17.19 -0.91 -14.08
C ALA A 75 17.15 0.05 -15.28
N ILE A 76 17.26 1.36 -15.03
CA ILE A 76 17.32 2.38 -16.09
C ILE A 76 18.68 2.38 -16.80
N LEU A 77 19.78 2.25 -16.04
CA LEU A 77 21.14 2.39 -16.56
C LEU A 77 21.64 1.11 -17.26
N ASP A 78 21.33 -0.06 -16.72
CA ASP A 78 21.88 -1.33 -17.19
C ASP A 78 20.84 -2.45 -17.39
N GLY A 79 19.55 -2.18 -17.15
CA GLY A 79 18.49 -3.17 -17.34
C GLY A 79 18.39 -4.21 -16.23
N SER A 80 19.03 -3.98 -15.08
CA SER A 80 18.85 -4.80 -13.87
C SER A 80 17.39 -4.97 -13.46
N GLU A 81 17.12 -6.03 -12.70
CA GLU A 81 15.78 -6.29 -12.17
C GLU A 81 15.37 -5.24 -11.13
N CYS A 82 14.14 -4.74 -11.26
CA CYS A 82 13.52 -3.82 -10.31
C CYS A 82 12.20 -4.41 -9.80
N PRO A 83 11.96 -4.44 -8.47
CA PRO A 83 10.71 -4.96 -7.90
C PRO A 83 9.49 -4.06 -8.17
N SER A 84 9.72 -2.78 -8.51
CA SER A 84 8.67 -1.82 -8.84
C SER A 84 8.73 -1.44 -10.32
N THR A 85 7.74 -1.89 -11.09
CA THR A 85 7.70 -1.72 -12.54
C THR A 85 6.47 -0.92 -12.96
N ALA A 86 6.43 -0.48 -14.23
CA ALA A 86 5.22 0.12 -14.80
C ALA A 86 4.01 -0.82 -14.71
N SER A 87 4.22 -2.14 -14.83
CA SER A 87 3.16 -3.15 -14.72
C SER A 87 2.59 -3.22 -13.30
N SER A 88 3.45 -3.26 -12.27
CA SER A 88 2.97 -3.25 -10.87
C SER A 88 2.28 -1.93 -10.52
N SER A 89 2.84 -0.79 -10.95
CA SER A 89 2.22 0.53 -10.75
C SER A 89 0.84 0.66 -11.43
N THR A 90 0.71 0.14 -12.66
CA THR A 90 -0.57 0.13 -13.39
C THR A 90 -1.62 -0.71 -12.67
N ARG A 91 -1.24 -1.85 -12.10
CA ARG A 91 -2.14 -2.69 -11.28
C ARG A 91 -2.66 -1.94 -10.07
N THR A 92 -1.79 -1.22 -9.35
CA THR A 92 -2.19 -0.39 -8.20
C THR A 92 -3.12 0.74 -8.63
N SER A 93 -2.82 1.44 -9.72
CA SER A 93 -3.66 2.54 -10.24
C SER A 93 -5.08 2.06 -10.57
N ARG A 94 -5.22 0.88 -11.17
CA ARG A 94 -6.53 0.26 -11.44
C ARG A 94 -7.32 -0.05 -10.17
N ALA A 95 -6.65 -0.48 -9.10
CA ALA A 95 -7.31 -0.72 -7.82
C ALA A 95 -7.85 0.59 -7.21
N ILE A 96 -7.06 1.67 -7.28
CA ILE A 96 -7.48 3.02 -6.85
C ILE A 96 -8.66 3.51 -7.69
N ASP A 97 -8.62 3.34 -9.02
CA ASP A 97 -9.71 3.74 -9.90
C ASP A 97 -11.00 2.97 -9.63
N ALA A 98 -10.90 1.67 -9.31
CA ALA A 98 -12.04 0.87 -8.92
C ALA A 98 -12.62 1.32 -7.57
N ALA A 99 -11.77 1.57 -6.57
CA ALA A 99 -12.18 2.00 -5.24
C ALA A 99 -12.86 3.38 -5.25
N LEU A 100 -12.36 4.30 -6.07
CA LEU A 100 -12.83 5.69 -6.11
C LEU A 100 -13.83 5.94 -7.25
N GLY A 101 -14.12 4.94 -8.07
CA GLY A 101 -14.97 5.08 -9.25
C GLY A 101 -16.37 5.60 -8.92
N HIS A 102 -17.02 5.05 -7.89
CA HIS A 102 -18.34 5.51 -7.47
C HIS A 102 -18.31 6.94 -6.94
N TYR A 103 -17.30 7.27 -6.13
CA TYR A 103 -17.16 8.61 -5.54
C TYR A 103 -17.06 9.70 -6.63
N TYR A 104 -16.18 9.53 -7.61
CA TYR A 104 -16.02 10.52 -8.69
C TYR A 104 -17.03 10.37 -9.86
N GLY A 105 -18.01 9.46 -9.79
CA GLY A 105 -18.89 9.16 -10.91
C GLY A 105 -18.16 8.63 -12.15
N GLY A 106 -17.04 7.91 -11.95
CA GLY A 106 -16.11 7.44 -12.98
C GLY A 106 -14.81 8.24 -13.01
N ARG A 107 -13.71 7.57 -13.39
CA ARG A 107 -12.33 8.15 -13.38
C ARG A 107 -11.57 7.98 -14.70
N SER A 108 -12.27 7.58 -15.77
CA SER A 108 -11.68 7.33 -17.09
C SER A 108 -11.48 8.60 -17.94
N ASP A 109 -11.96 9.74 -17.47
CA ASP A 109 -11.86 11.05 -18.08
C ASP A 109 -11.06 12.02 -17.20
N ALA A 110 -11.04 13.31 -17.56
CA ALA A 110 -10.52 14.37 -16.69
C ALA A 110 -11.51 14.64 -15.53
N PHE A 111 -11.81 13.63 -14.71
CA PHE A 111 -12.78 13.70 -13.60
C PHE A 111 -12.48 14.86 -12.64
N TRP A 112 -11.21 15.26 -12.54
CA TRP A 112 -10.75 16.40 -11.74
C TRP A 112 -11.30 17.76 -12.22
N ALA A 113 -11.85 17.85 -13.44
CA ALA A 113 -12.43 19.06 -14.01
C ALA A 113 -13.94 19.23 -13.76
N ARG A 114 -14.59 18.25 -13.11
CA ARG A 114 -16.04 18.24 -12.80
C ARG A 114 -16.34 18.03 -11.31
N PRO A 115 -15.87 18.93 -10.42
CA PRO A 115 -16.00 18.81 -8.96
C PRO A 115 -17.45 18.73 -8.45
N GLU A 116 -18.42 19.20 -9.23
CA GLU A 116 -19.85 19.09 -8.93
C GLU A 116 -20.41 17.66 -9.03
N THR A 117 -19.63 16.72 -9.57
CA THR A 117 -20.02 15.31 -9.74
C THR A 117 -19.34 14.36 -8.76
N TRP A 118 -18.53 14.89 -7.83
CA TRP A 118 -17.87 14.13 -6.79
C TRP A 118 -18.79 13.92 -5.58
#